data_AF-A0A224V8A0-F1
#
_entry.id   AF-A0A224V8A0-F1
#
_cell.length_a   1.000
_cell.length_b   1.000
_cell.length_c   1.000
_cell.angle_alpha   90.00
_cell.angle_beta   90.00
_cell.angle_gamma   90.00
#
_symmetry.space_group_name_H-M   'P 1'
#
loop_
_entity.id
_entity.type
_entity.pdbx_description
1 polymer ?
#
loop_
_entity_poly.entity_id
_entity_poly.type
_entity_poly.pdbx_seq_one_letter_code
_entity_poly.pdbx_strand_id
1 'polypeptide(L)'
;MLKIAKNRISYMAVLGAVLFMIIQVIANLNLPSLTSDIVNNGVAKGDIGYIWKVGFEMAGFSLISILAAVCNVFLAARTSQKLGQNLRSDVYRKVINFSKDEYDQIETSSLITRTTNDVVQIQNVAIIMLRMMLMAPIMLIGASFLAYTKDHQLTMIFLVVLPVMIIFVGLLLYFSVPLSRAMQTKTDKINRIFREGLTGVRVIRRISAGSI
;
A
#
# COMPACT_ATOMS: atom_id res chain seq x y z
N MET A 1 6.49 -9.02 10.97
CA MET A 1 5.27 -8.18 10.88
C MET A 1 4.00 -9.01 10.68
N LEU A 2 3.91 -9.89 9.67
CA LEU A 2 2.74 -10.76 9.43
C LEU A 2 2.30 -11.63 10.63
N LYS A 3 3.25 -12.19 11.40
CA LYS A 3 2.93 -12.96 12.62
C LYS A 3 2.24 -12.14 13.72
N ILE A 4 2.54 -10.84 13.82
CA ILE A 4 1.95 -9.92 14.82
C ILE A 4 0.53 -9.53 14.40
N ALA A 5 0.31 -9.36 13.10
CA ALA A 5 -1.00 -9.04 12.53
C ALA A 5 -2.00 -10.21 12.65
N LYS A 6 -1.53 -11.47 12.50
CA LYS A 6 -2.39 -12.66 12.48
C LYS A 6 -3.23 -12.87 13.75
N ASN A 7 -2.73 -12.50 14.92
CA ASN A 7 -3.44 -12.67 16.20
C ASN A 7 -4.25 -11.44 16.64
N ARG A 8 -4.11 -10.30 15.97
CA ARG A 8 -4.71 -9.02 16.41
C ARG A 8 -5.71 -8.42 15.42
N ILE A 9 -5.81 -8.98 14.23
CA ILE A 9 -6.81 -8.61 13.24
C ILE A 9 -8.00 -9.57 13.35
N SER A 10 -9.21 -9.02 13.44
CA SER A 10 -10.45 -9.82 13.48
C SER A 10 -10.70 -10.49 12.12
N TYR A 11 -10.89 -11.81 12.12
CA TYR A 11 -11.20 -12.58 10.91
C TYR A 11 -12.45 -12.05 10.18
N MET A 12 -13.47 -11.61 10.92
CA MET A 12 -14.69 -11.03 10.35
C MET A 12 -14.41 -9.73 9.58
N ALA A 13 -13.47 -8.91 10.07
CA ALA A 13 -13.11 -7.66 9.40
C ALA A 13 -12.30 -7.90 8.12
N VAL A 14 -11.44 -8.93 8.11
CA VAL A 14 -10.73 -9.34 6.88
C VAL A 14 -11.72 -9.87 5.86
N LEU A 15 -12.63 -10.75 6.28
CA LEU A 15 -13.61 -11.37 5.40
C LEU A 15 -14.55 -10.30 4.81
N GLY A 16 -15.04 -9.37 5.63
CA GLY A 16 -15.83 -8.23 5.15
C GLY A 16 -15.05 -7.34 4.17
N ALA A 17 -13.77 -7.06 4.43
CA ALA A 17 -12.95 -6.24 3.54
C ALA A 17 -12.75 -6.91 2.18
N VAL A 18 -12.49 -8.23 2.17
CA VAL A 18 -12.39 -9.03 0.94
C VAL A 18 -13.71 -9.02 0.16
N LEU A 19 -14.84 -9.23 0.83
CA LEU A 19 -16.16 -9.21 0.17
C LEU A 19 -16.46 -7.87 -0.49
N PHE A 20 -16.31 -6.76 0.24
CA PHE A 20 -16.51 -5.42 -0.34
C PHE A 20 -15.53 -5.13 -1.47
N MET A 21 -14.28 -5.60 -1.37
CA MET A 21 -13.30 -5.47 -2.45
C MET A 21 -13.72 -6.24 -3.71
N ILE A 22 -14.22 -7.47 -3.57
CA ILE A 22 -14.72 -8.27 -4.70
C ILE A 22 -15.89 -7.55 -5.39
N ILE A 23 -16.87 -7.07 -4.61
CA ILE A 23 -18.01 -6.31 -5.15
C ILE A 23 -17.53 -5.08 -5.91
N GLN A 24 -16.59 -4.33 -5.33
CA GLN A 24 -16.00 -3.15 -5.96
C GLN A 24 -15.30 -3.51 -7.29
N VAL A 25 -14.48 -4.56 -7.31
CA VAL A 25 -13.75 -4.99 -8.50
C VAL A 25 -14.72 -5.44 -9.60
N ILE A 26 -15.74 -6.24 -9.27
CA ILE A 26 -16.76 -6.67 -10.23
C ILE A 26 -17.49 -5.47 -10.82
N ALA A 27 -17.90 -4.51 -9.98
CA ALA A 27 -18.57 -3.31 -10.46
C ALA A 27 -17.68 -2.49 -11.41
N ASN A 28 -16.40 -2.30 -11.07
CA ASN A 28 -15.45 -1.59 -11.92
C ASN A 28 -15.18 -2.30 -13.24
N LEU A 29 -15.10 -3.63 -13.25
CA LEU A 29 -14.84 -4.41 -14.46
C LEU A 29 -16.05 -4.46 -15.42
N ASN A 30 -17.26 -4.20 -14.93
CA ASN A 30 -18.45 -4.11 -15.78
C ASN A 30 -18.54 -2.78 -16.54
N LEU A 31 -17.96 -1.68 -16.03
CA LEU A 31 -18.06 -0.36 -16.67
C LEU A 31 -17.48 -0.34 -18.11
N PRO A 32 -16.29 -0.93 -18.40
CA PRO A 32 -15.80 -1.04 -19.77
C PRO A 32 -16.70 -1.88 -20.69
N SER A 33 -17.31 -2.93 -20.14
CA SER A 33 -18.24 -3.78 -20.91
C SER A 33 -19.48 -3.00 -21.32
N LEU A 34 -20.10 -2.27 -20.38
CA LEU A 34 -21.24 -1.40 -20.66
C LEU A 34 -20.88 -0.27 -21.63
N THR A 35 -19.67 0.27 -21.52
CA THR A 35 -19.16 1.27 -22.47
C THR A 35 -19.08 0.69 -23.89
N SER A 36 -18.59 -0.54 -24.03
CA SER A 36 -18.59 -1.23 -25.33
C SER A 36 -20.01 -1.47 -25.86
N ASP A 37 -20.96 -1.79 -24.98
CA ASP A 37 -22.35 -2.01 -25.37
C ASP A 37 -23.02 -0.71 -25.85
N ILE A 38 -22.75 0.43 -25.18
CA ILE A 38 -23.19 1.76 -25.64
C ILE A 38 -22.68 2.03 -27.06
N VAL A 39 -21.40 1.76 -27.33
CA VAL A 39 -20.81 2.04 -28.65
C VAL A 39 -21.41 1.11 -29.71
N ASN A 40 -21.44 -0.19 -29.46
CA ASN A 40 -21.80 -1.20 -30.46
C ASN A 40 -23.32 -1.32 -30.70
N ASN A 41 -24.13 -1.13 -29.66
CA ASN A 41 -25.59 -1.32 -29.74
C ASN A 41 -26.38 -0.02 -29.64
N GLY A 42 -25.80 1.03 -29.04
CA GLY A 42 -26.42 2.36 -28.99
C GLY A 42 -25.97 3.23 -30.15
N VAL A 43 -24.71 3.70 -30.11
CA VAL A 43 -24.17 4.70 -31.04
C VAL A 43 -24.15 4.18 -32.47
N ALA A 44 -23.63 2.98 -32.71
CA ALA A 44 -23.55 2.41 -34.06
C ALA A 44 -24.92 2.17 -34.71
N LYS A 45 -25.97 1.98 -33.90
CA LYS A 45 -27.36 1.75 -34.36
C LYS A 45 -28.25 2.99 -34.28
N GLY A 46 -27.75 4.10 -33.71
CA GLY A 46 -28.52 5.32 -33.48
C GLY A 46 -29.62 5.21 -32.41
N ASP A 47 -29.58 4.19 -31.54
CA ASP A 47 -30.61 3.96 -30.52
C ASP A 47 -30.34 4.77 -29.25
N ILE A 48 -30.94 5.95 -29.16
CA ILE A 48 -30.83 6.86 -28.00
C ILE A 48 -31.44 6.24 -26.74
N GLY A 49 -32.51 5.44 -26.87
CA GLY A 49 -33.18 4.79 -25.74
C GLY A 49 -32.26 3.76 -25.08
N TYR A 50 -31.56 2.98 -25.89
CA TYR A 50 -30.56 2.03 -25.41
C TYR A 50 -29.39 2.72 -24.71
N ILE A 51 -28.90 3.84 -25.26
CA ILE A 51 -27.82 4.64 -24.63
C ILE A 51 -28.23 5.10 -23.23
N TRP A 52 -29.44 5.64 -23.06
CA TRP A 52 -29.93 6.06 -21.74
C TRP A 52 -30.08 4.90 -20.77
N LYS A 53 -30.64 3.78 -21.21
CA LYS A 53 -30.81 2.58 -20.38
C LYS A 53 -29.46 2.09 -19.85
N VAL A 54 -28.49 1.88 -20.73
CA VAL A 54 -27.15 1.42 -20.33
C VAL A 54 -26.41 2.48 -19.51
N GLY A 55 -26.63 3.77 -19.79
CA GLY A 55 -26.12 4.87 -18.97
C GLY A 55 -26.62 4.83 -17.52
N PHE A 56 -27.90 4.54 -17.30
CA PHE A 56 -28.44 4.34 -15.94
C PHE A 56 -27.88 3.07 -15.27
N GLU A 57 -27.68 1.99 -16.01
CA GLU A 57 -27.00 0.79 -15.50
C GLU A 57 -25.56 1.09 -15.08
N MET A 58 -24.80 1.86 -15.88
CA MET A 58 -23.44 2.33 -15.53
C MET A 58 -23.43 3.19 -14.28
N ALA A 59 -24.41 4.08 -14.12
CA ALA A 59 -24.56 4.88 -12.91
C ALA A 59 -24.82 3.99 -11.68
N GLY A 60 -25.66 2.95 -11.82
CA GLY A 60 -25.91 1.95 -10.79
C GLY A 60 -24.65 1.19 -10.37
N PHE A 61 -23.89 0.66 -11.33
CA PHE A 61 -22.61 -0.01 -11.04
C PHE A 61 -21.58 0.93 -10.41
N SER A 62 -21.51 2.17 -10.86
CA SER A 62 -20.63 3.19 -10.26
C SER A 62 -20.99 3.47 -8.81
N LEU A 63 -22.29 3.60 -8.50
CA LEU A 63 -22.77 3.80 -7.13
C LEU A 63 -22.45 2.60 -6.23
N ILE A 64 -22.67 1.37 -6.72
CA ILE A 64 -22.32 0.14 -6.01
C ILE A 64 -20.80 0.09 -5.74
N SER A 65 -19.98 0.43 -6.73
CA SER A 65 -18.52 0.48 -6.59
C SER A 65 -18.10 1.48 -5.52
N ILE A 66 -18.70 2.68 -5.50
CA ILE A 66 -18.42 3.71 -4.49
C ILE A 66 -18.81 3.23 -3.09
N LEU A 67 -20.02 2.67 -2.92
CA LEU A 67 -20.48 2.16 -1.63
C LEU A 67 -19.58 1.03 -1.11
N ALA A 68 -19.23 0.08 -1.98
CA ALA A 68 -18.31 -1.00 -1.66
C ALA A 68 -16.91 -0.47 -1.29
N ALA A 69 -16.41 0.53 -2.02
CA ALA A 69 -15.14 1.19 -1.74
C ALA A 69 -15.14 1.84 -0.36
N VAL A 70 -16.19 2.61 -0.03
CA VAL A 70 -16.32 3.30 1.26
C VAL A 70 -16.39 2.29 2.41
N CYS A 71 -17.20 1.23 2.27
CA CYS A 71 -17.29 0.16 3.26
C CYS A 71 -15.95 -0.56 3.48
N ASN A 72 -15.23 -0.88 2.39
CA ASN A 72 -13.90 -1.48 2.47
C ASN A 72 -12.90 -0.55 3.18
N VAL A 73 -12.85 0.74 2.80
CA VAL A 73 -11.97 1.74 3.40
C VAL A 73 -12.27 1.91 4.88
N PHE A 74 -13.55 2.02 5.25
CA PHE A 74 -13.99 2.18 6.63
C PHE A 74 -13.56 0.99 7.48
N LEU A 75 -13.78 -0.24 6.99
CA LEU A 75 -13.42 -1.46 7.70
C LEU A 75 -11.91 -1.62 7.83
N ALA A 76 -11.15 -1.32 6.77
CA ALA A 76 -9.69 -1.35 6.76
C ALA A 76 -9.10 -0.30 7.72
N ALA A 77 -9.65 0.91 7.73
CA ALA A 77 -9.25 1.97 8.64
C ALA A 77 -9.54 1.59 10.09
N ARG A 78 -10.76 1.17 10.42
CA ARG A 78 -11.13 0.76 11.79
C ARG A 78 -10.24 -0.38 12.31
N THR A 79 -9.97 -1.37 11.45
CA THR A 79 -9.16 -2.54 11.80
C THR A 79 -7.69 -2.20 12.00
N SER A 80 -7.11 -1.42 11.10
CA SER A 80 -5.70 -0.97 11.19
C SER A 80 -5.47 -0.04 12.39
N GLN A 81 -6.39 0.89 12.67
CA GLN A 81 -6.31 1.76 13.84
C GLN A 81 -6.40 0.98 15.15
N LYS A 82 -7.32 0.01 15.25
CA LYS A 82 -7.42 -0.86 16.43
C LYS A 82 -6.17 -1.72 16.64
N LEU A 83 -5.58 -2.23 15.55
CA LEU A 83 -4.29 -2.93 15.60
C LEU A 83 -3.19 -2.01 16.16
N GLY A 84 -3.07 -0.78 15.63
CA GLY A 84 -2.10 0.21 16.09
C GLY A 84 -2.30 0.59 17.56
N GLN A 85 -3.54 0.79 18.00
CA GLN A 85 -3.88 1.06 19.39
C GLN A 85 -3.44 -0.07 20.33
N ASN A 86 -3.79 -1.32 20.00
CA ASN A 86 -3.43 -2.49 20.80
C ASN A 86 -1.92 -2.66 20.86
N LEU A 87 -1.24 -2.55 19.71
CA LEU A 87 0.21 -2.69 19.64
C LEU A 87 0.92 -1.60 20.44
N ARG A 88 0.47 -0.35 20.34
CA ARG A 88 1.03 0.76 21.13
C ARG A 88 0.87 0.53 22.63
N SER A 89 -0.32 0.10 23.05
CA SER A 89 -0.61 -0.21 24.45
C SER A 89 0.31 -1.32 24.99
N ASP A 90 0.50 -2.39 24.22
CA ASP A 90 1.34 -3.52 24.64
C ASP A 90 2.82 -3.16 24.68
N VAL A 91 3.31 -2.43 23.68
CA VAL A 91 4.70 -1.94 23.67
C VAL A 91 4.92 -1.00 24.85
N TYR A 92 4.00 -0.07 25.10
CA TYR A 92 4.09 0.85 26.24
C TYR A 92 4.08 0.10 27.58
N ARG A 93 3.17 -0.86 27.76
CA ARG A 93 3.12 -1.72 28.96
C ARG A 93 4.39 -2.55 29.13
N LYS A 94 5.02 -3.00 28.04
CA LYS A 94 6.28 -3.75 28.15
C LYS A 94 7.43 -2.83 28.57
N VAL A 95 7.52 -1.63 28.00
CA VAL A 95 8.57 -0.64 28.31
C VAL A 95 8.49 -0.14 29.75
N ILE A 96 7.30 0.15 30.27
CA ILE A 96 7.15 0.63 31.67
C ILE A 96 7.51 -0.44 32.71
N ASN A 97 7.42 -1.72 32.34
CA ASN A 97 7.74 -2.86 33.20
C ASN A 97 9.14 -3.42 32.96
N PHE A 98 10.00 -2.73 32.20
CA PHE A 98 11.39 -3.13 32.03
C PHE A 98 12.16 -3.00 33.34
N SER A 99 12.94 -4.02 33.64
CA SER A 99 13.98 -3.98 34.66
C SER A 99 15.13 -3.06 34.24
N LYS A 100 15.97 -2.63 35.20
CA LYS A 100 17.15 -1.79 34.91
C LYS A 100 18.09 -2.48 33.90
N ASP A 101 18.28 -3.79 34.03
CA ASP A 101 19.12 -4.57 33.10
C ASP A 101 18.55 -4.64 31.67
N GLU A 102 17.22 -4.59 31.51
CA GLU A 102 16.56 -4.51 30.19
C GLU A 102 16.65 -3.10 29.59
N TYR A 103 16.62 -2.05 30.42
CA TYR A 103 16.83 -0.67 29.98
C TYR A 103 18.26 -0.43 29.48
N ASP A 104 19.26 -1.02 30.13
CA ASP A 104 20.66 -0.87 29.71
C ASP A 104 20.98 -1.60 28.40
N GLN A 105 20.16 -2.57 27.99
CA GLN A 105 20.30 -3.30 26.72
C GLN A 105 19.68 -2.59 25.52
N ILE A 106 18.76 -1.65 25.72
CA ILE A 106 18.05 -0.97 24.62
C ILE A 106 18.13 0.54 24.78
N GLU A 107 18.74 1.19 23.80
CA GLU A 107 18.86 2.65 23.78
C GLU A 107 17.48 3.35 23.84
N THR A 108 17.34 4.34 24.71
CA THR A 108 16.09 5.11 24.90
C THR A 108 15.56 5.69 23.58
N SER A 109 16.46 6.15 22.71
CA SER A 109 16.13 6.65 21.37
C SER A 109 15.42 5.58 20.52
N SER A 110 15.88 4.33 20.59
CA SER A 110 15.24 3.19 19.91
C SER A 110 13.89 2.81 20.53
N LEU A 111 13.70 2.97 21.84
CA LEU A 111 12.41 2.70 22.48
C LEU A 111 11.34 3.71 22.03
N ILE A 112 11.73 4.97 21.86
CA ILE A 112 10.85 6.03 21.32
C ILE A 112 10.43 5.68 19.90
N THR A 113 11.37 5.35 19.01
CA THR A 113 11.05 5.02 17.60
C THR A 113 10.20 3.75 17.49
N ARG A 114 10.46 2.72 18.29
CA ARG A 114 9.67 1.48 18.33
C ARG A 114 8.24 1.70 18.83
N THR A 115 8.04 2.61 19.78
CA THR A 115 6.71 2.90 20.34
C THR A 115 5.88 3.82 19.44
N THR A 116 6.54 4.61 18.59
CA THR A 116 5.91 5.61 17.71
C THR A 116 5.92 5.17 16.24
N ASN A 117 7.06 5.31 15.57
CA ASN A 117 7.23 5.10 14.13
C ASN A 117 6.94 3.65 13.72
N ASP A 118 7.46 2.66 14.45
CA ASP A 118 7.28 1.26 14.05
C ASP A 118 5.81 0.82 14.19
N VAL A 119 5.12 1.30 15.23
CA VAL A 119 3.68 1.06 15.39
C VAL A 119 2.90 1.65 14.21
N VAL A 120 3.22 2.89 13.82
CA VAL A 120 2.59 3.56 12.67
C VAL A 120 2.89 2.81 11.37
N GLN A 121 4.12 2.33 11.16
CA GLN A 121 4.45 1.51 10.00
C GLN A 121 3.63 0.21 9.97
N ILE A 122 3.53 -0.52 11.09
CA ILE A 122 2.74 -1.76 11.15
C ILE A 122 1.26 -1.48 10.87
N GLN A 123 0.74 -0.38 11.40
CA GLN A 123 -0.61 0.08 11.11
C GLN A 123 -0.81 0.42 9.62
N ASN A 124 0.15 1.10 8.99
CA ASN A 124 0.11 1.43 7.56
C ASN A 124 0.21 0.17 6.69
N VAL A 125 1.04 -0.80 7.07
CA VAL A 125 1.08 -2.10 6.41
C VAL A 125 -0.29 -2.77 6.50
N ALA A 126 -0.95 -2.76 7.67
CA ALA A 126 -2.27 -3.37 7.82
C ALA A 126 -3.35 -2.73 6.92
N ILE A 127 -3.36 -1.40 6.77
CA ILE A 127 -4.34 -0.74 5.86
C ILE A 127 -4.02 -1.03 4.39
N ILE A 128 -2.74 -1.08 4.00
CA ILE A 128 -2.33 -1.42 2.64
C ILE A 128 -2.70 -2.87 2.31
N MET A 129 -2.44 -3.79 3.24
CA MET A 129 -2.79 -5.21 3.13
C MET A 129 -4.28 -5.39 2.87
N LEU A 130 -5.14 -4.74 3.65
CA LEU A 130 -6.60 -4.85 3.54
C LEU A 130 -7.21 -4.14 2.32
N ARG A 131 -6.40 -3.35 1.59
CA ARG A 131 -6.83 -2.55 0.44
C ARG A 131 -6.04 -2.91 -0.81
N MET A 132 -4.94 -2.22 -1.07
CA MET A 132 -4.16 -2.35 -2.30
C MET A 132 -3.64 -3.77 -2.53
N MET A 133 -3.16 -4.43 -1.49
CA MET A 133 -2.53 -5.74 -1.64
C MET A 133 -3.56 -6.84 -1.95
N LEU A 134 -4.81 -6.70 -1.47
CA LEU A 134 -5.91 -7.58 -1.86
C LEU A 134 -6.50 -7.21 -3.23
N MET A 135 -6.59 -5.92 -3.53
CA MET A 135 -7.16 -5.43 -4.78
C MET A 135 -6.38 -5.93 -6.00
N ALA A 136 -5.04 -5.85 -5.97
CA ALA A 136 -4.21 -6.23 -7.11
C ALA A 136 -4.45 -7.67 -7.62
N PRO A 137 -4.38 -8.73 -6.80
CA PRO A 137 -4.64 -10.10 -7.27
C PRO A 137 -6.10 -10.34 -7.66
N ILE A 138 -7.07 -9.77 -6.92
CA ILE A 138 -8.50 -9.92 -7.23
C ILE A 138 -8.80 -9.28 -8.60
N MET A 139 -8.26 -8.08 -8.83
CA MET A 139 -8.39 -7.37 -10.09
C MET A 139 -7.68 -8.11 -11.22
N LEU A 140 -6.47 -8.64 -10.99
CA LEU A 140 -5.75 -9.44 -11.98
C LEU A 140 -6.57 -10.64 -12.43
N ILE A 141 -7.12 -11.41 -11.48
CA ILE A 141 -7.95 -12.59 -11.79
C ILE A 141 -9.23 -12.17 -12.50
N GLY A 142 -9.96 -11.18 -11.97
CA GLY A 142 -11.23 -10.72 -12.54
C GLY A 142 -11.06 -10.14 -13.95
N ALA A 143 -10.04 -9.30 -14.16
CA ALA A 143 -9.75 -8.71 -15.46
C ALA A 143 -9.31 -9.76 -16.48
N SER A 144 -8.46 -10.72 -16.06
CA SER A 144 -8.02 -11.82 -16.94
C SER A 144 -9.19 -12.69 -17.38
N PHE A 145 -10.09 -13.03 -16.45
CA PHE A 145 -11.30 -13.79 -16.76
C PHE A 145 -12.24 -13.04 -17.72
N LEU A 146 -12.45 -11.75 -17.49
CA LEU A 146 -13.28 -10.92 -18.35
C LEU A 146 -12.68 -10.76 -19.75
N ALA A 147 -11.37 -10.50 -19.85
CA ALA A 147 -10.66 -10.41 -21.12
C ALA A 147 -10.80 -11.70 -21.93
N TYR A 148 -10.57 -12.84 -21.29
CA TYR A 148 -10.72 -14.16 -21.89
C TYR A 148 -12.13 -14.42 -22.43
N THR A 149 -13.15 -13.97 -21.68
CA THR A 149 -14.57 -14.13 -22.06
C THR A 149 -14.96 -13.24 -23.24
N LYS A 150 -14.33 -12.06 -23.39
CA LYS A 150 -14.63 -11.10 -24.46
C LYS A 150 -13.96 -11.48 -25.78
N ASP A 151 -12.69 -11.84 -25.76
CA ASP A 151 -11.96 -12.30 -26.95
C ASP A 151 -10.73 -13.13 -26.56
N HIS A 152 -10.74 -14.39 -26.95
CA HIS A 152 -9.67 -15.34 -26.61
C HIS A 152 -8.36 -15.04 -27.36
N GLN A 153 -8.42 -14.57 -28.61
CA GLN A 153 -7.24 -14.28 -29.42
C GLN A 153 -6.53 -13.02 -28.93
N LEU A 154 -7.27 -11.96 -28.60
CA LEU A 154 -6.71 -10.75 -27.99
C LEU A 154 -6.13 -11.03 -26.60
N THR A 155 -6.68 -12.00 -25.87
CA THR A 155 -6.15 -12.39 -24.56
C THR A 155 -4.76 -13.04 -24.63
N MET A 156 -4.44 -13.75 -25.71
CA MET A 156 -3.09 -14.31 -25.91
C MET A 156 -1.99 -13.24 -25.95
N ILE A 157 -2.32 -12.03 -26.41
CA ILE A 157 -1.38 -10.90 -26.43
C ILE A 157 -0.95 -10.54 -24.99
N PHE A 158 -1.88 -10.54 -24.02
CA PHE A 158 -1.54 -10.29 -22.62
C PHE A 158 -0.56 -11.32 -22.04
N LEU A 159 -0.62 -12.56 -22.51
CA LEU A 159 0.27 -13.64 -22.07
C LEU A 159 1.73 -13.36 -22.48
N VAL A 160 1.97 -12.61 -23.55
CA VAL A 160 3.31 -12.17 -23.98
C VAL A 160 3.67 -10.83 -23.35
N VAL A 161 2.74 -9.86 -23.32
CA VAL A 161 2.99 -8.51 -22.79
C VAL A 161 3.29 -8.52 -21.29
N LEU A 162 2.59 -9.35 -20.50
CA LEU A 162 2.79 -9.40 -19.04
C LEU A 162 4.21 -9.86 -18.65
N PRO A 163 4.77 -10.97 -19.18
CA PRO A 163 6.17 -11.34 -18.94
C PRO A 163 7.17 -10.27 -19.39
N VAL A 164 6.96 -9.66 -20.57
CA VAL A 164 7.85 -8.60 -21.06
C VAL A 164 7.86 -7.41 -20.10
N MET A 165 6.69 -7.00 -19.60
CA MET A 165 6.57 -5.96 -18.58
C MET A 165 7.26 -6.35 -17.27
N ILE A 166 7.09 -7.59 -16.81
CA ILE A 166 7.75 -8.08 -15.59
C ILE A 166 9.27 -8.05 -15.74
N ILE A 167 9.81 -8.50 -16.88
CA ILE A 167 11.24 -8.47 -17.17
C ILE A 167 11.74 -7.03 -17.20
N PHE A 168 11.03 -6.14 -17.89
CA PHE A 168 11.41 -4.74 -18.00
C PHE A 168 11.44 -4.03 -16.63
N VAL A 169 10.39 -4.20 -15.82
CA VAL A 169 10.33 -3.65 -14.46
C VAL A 169 11.39 -4.29 -13.57
N GLY A 170 11.60 -5.61 -13.68
CA GLY A 170 12.64 -6.32 -12.94
C GLY A 170 14.04 -5.80 -13.24
N LEU A 171 14.33 -5.52 -14.52
CA LEU A 171 15.59 -4.94 -14.97
C LEU A 171 15.75 -3.50 -14.46
N LEU A 172 14.70 -2.68 -14.52
CA LEU A 172 14.70 -1.34 -13.94
C LEU A 172 15.00 -1.37 -12.43
N LEU A 173 14.39 -2.29 -11.69
CA LEU A 173 14.65 -2.46 -10.26
C LEU A 173 16.07 -2.95 -9.99
N TYR A 174 16.58 -3.88 -10.80
CA TYR A 174 17.95 -4.39 -10.70
C TYR A 174 18.99 -3.26 -10.79
N PHE A 175 18.77 -2.27 -11.66
CA PHE A 175 19.65 -1.10 -11.76
C PHE A 175 19.34 0.01 -10.74
N SER A 176 18.06 0.26 -10.44
CA SER A 176 17.63 1.38 -9.59
C SER A 176 17.90 1.15 -8.11
N VAL A 177 17.74 -0.09 -7.61
CA VAL A 177 17.97 -0.43 -6.20
C VAL A 177 19.41 -0.21 -5.75
N PRO A 178 20.46 -0.69 -6.45
CA PRO A 178 21.84 -0.44 -6.03
C PRO A 178 22.20 1.05 -6.09
N LEU A 179 21.71 1.79 -7.10
CA LEU A 179 21.93 3.23 -7.19
C LEU A 179 21.28 3.98 -6.01
N SER A 180 20.06 3.59 -5.64
CA SER A 180 19.36 4.14 -4.47
C SER A 180 20.12 3.88 -3.17
N ARG A 181 20.69 2.67 -3.01
CA ARG A 181 21.56 2.34 -1.86
C ARG A 181 22.83 3.18 -1.85
N ALA A 182 23.49 3.32 -3.00
CA ALA A 182 24.68 4.15 -3.11
C ALA A 182 24.39 5.62 -2.75
N MET A 183 23.23 6.14 -3.16
CA MET A 183 22.78 7.48 -2.79
C MET A 183 22.53 7.60 -1.28
N GLN A 184 21.88 6.62 -0.65
CA GLN A 184 21.69 6.58 0.81
C GLN A 184 23.04 6.61 1.55
N THR A 185 24.01 5.78 1.16
CA THR A 185 25.33 5.74 1.80
C THR A 185 26.08 7.08 1.69
N LYS A 186 25.97 7.77 0.55
CA LYS A 186 26.59 9.09 0.36
C LYS A 186 25.92 10.15 1.25
N THR A 187 24.58 10.16 1.30
CA THR A 187 23.82 11.05 2.18
C THR A 187 24.15 10.81 3.65
N ASP A 188 24.27 9.56 4.07
CA ASP A 188 24.64 9.20 5.45
C ASP A 188 26.05 9.72 5.81
N LYS A 189 26.98 9.64 4.86
CA LYS A 189 28.33 10.20 5.04
C LYS A 189 28.31 11.72 5.20
N ILE A 190 27.52 12.42 4.38
CA ILE A 190 27.36 13.89 4.49
C ILE A 190 26.76 14.24 5.85
N ASN A 191 25.68 13.56 6.25
CA ASN A 191 25.02 13.77 7.54
C ASN A 191 25.97 13.53 8.72
N ARG A 192 26.81 12.50 8.62
CA ARG A 192 27.82 12.19 9.65
C ARG A 192 28.85 13.32 9.76
N ILE A 193 29.43 13.77 8.65
CA ILE A 193 30.41 14.87 8.65
C ILE A 193 29.78 16.16 9.21
N PHE A 194 28.54 16.46 8.81
CA PHE A 194 27.82 17.64 9.31
C PHE A 194 27.59 17.56 10.82
N ARG A 195 27.19 16.39 11.34
CA ARG A 195 27.00 16.14 12.77
C ARG A 195 28.30 16.22 13.57
N GLU A 196 29.38 15.66 13.04
CA GLU A 196 30.74 15.75 13.62
C GLU A 196 31.22 17.21 13.66
N GLY A 197 31.02 17.97 12.58
CA GLY A 197 31.35 19.40 12.51
C GLY A 197 30.57 20.24 13.52
N LEU A 198 29.25 20.04 13.64
CA LEU A 198 28.42 20.75 14.63
C LEU A 198 28.81 20.42 16.07
N THR A 199 29.13 19.16 16.36
CA THR A 199 29.51 18.72 17.72
C THR A 199 30.94 19.16 18.07
N GLY A 200 31.85 19.08 17.09
CA GLY A 200 33.26 19.42 17.19
C GLY A 200 33.58 20.91 17.07
N VAL A 201 32.61 21.76 16.72
CA VAL A 201 32.84 23.20 16.48
C VAL A 201 33.53 23.88 17.66
N ARG A 202 33.21 23.50 18.90
CA ARG A 202 33.86 24.05 20.11
C ARG A 202 35.30 23.56 20.30
N VAL A 203 35.60 22.33 19.90
CA VAL A 203 36.95 21.75 19.96
C VAL A 203 37.83 22.37 18.88
N ILE A 204 37.32 22.42 17.64
CA ILE A 204 37.99 23.05 16.50
C ILE A 204 38.31 24.51 16.81
N ARG A 205 37.34 25.26 17.35
CA ARG A 205 37.52 26.67 17.72
C ARG A 205 38.50 26.90 18.86
N ARG A 206 38.61 25.97 19.82
CA ARG A 206 39.62 26.05 20.90
C ARG A 206 41.04 25.77 20.38
N ILE A 207 41.19 24.80 19.48
CA ILE A 207 42.49 24.49 18.88
C ILE A 207 42.96 25.64 17.98
N SER A 208 42.07 26.22 17.17
CA SER A 208 42.41 27.36 16.30
C SER A 208 42.55 28.69 17.04
N ALA A 209 41.96 28.85 18.23
CA ALA A 209 42.19 30.00 19.10
C ALA A 209 43.47 29.89 19.96
N GLY A 210 44.01 28.68 20.15
CA GLY A 210 45.25 28.44 20.90
C GLY A 210 46.52 28.39 20.03
N SER A 211 46.39 28.62 18.72
CA SER A 211 47.50 28.67 17.74
C SER A 211 47.93 30.10 17.39
N ILE A 212 47.76 31.04 18.31
CA ILE A 212 48.37 32.39 18.27
C ILE A 212 49.26 32.53 19.50
#